data_AF-A0A0C2GJL4-F1
#
_entry.id   AF-A0A0C2GJL4-F1
#
_cell.length_a   1.000
_cell.length_b   1.000
_cell.length_c   1.000
_cell.angle_alpha   90.00
_cell.angle_beta   90.00
_cell.angle_gamma   90.00
#
_symmetry.space_group_name_H-M   'P 1'
#
loop_
_entity.id
_entity.type
_entity.pdbx_description
1 polymer ?
#
loop_
_entity_poly.entity_id
_entity_poly.type
_entity_poly.pdbx_seq_one_letter_code
_entity_poly.pdbx_strand_id
1 'polypeptide(L)'
;MRSTAWKAFAKACLKQQGVASEDEVDDNFFPKNLTAAPFRMTSNGFGRNLVIAEVGGMGNLYPELHKEKQYDIQEICEKCGAPKAFVFGPGACPSRVVGAGELVADANLSENKVSSKVTTLVKDHFLKYKTKIINSTKFSLMGNLVVSEQPGPSECSERTGEDSLPGCIRKGMGEHYGQ
;
A
#
# COMPACT_ATOMS: atom_id res chain seq x y z
N MET A 1 -7.15 -25.47 -2.95
CA MET A 1 -6.13 -24.42 -3.23
C MET A 1 -6.33 -23.14 -2.44
N ARG A 2 -7.57 -22.70 -2.12
CA ARG A 2 -7.83 -21.46 -1.35
C ARG A 2 -7.41 -21.50 0.12
N SER A 3 -7.29 -22.69 0.72
CA SER A 3 -6.89 -22.84 2.13
C SER A 3 -5.37 -22.77 2.36
N THR A 4 -4.53 -22.97 1.34
CA THR A 4 -3.08 -23.11 1.54
C THR A 4 -2.36 -21.78 1.61
N ALA A 5 -2.76 -20.78 0.81
CA ALA A 5 -2.12 -19.45 0.80
C ALA A 5 -2.38 -18.66 2.10
N TRP A 6 -3.64 -18.67 2.53
CA TRP A 6 -4.02 -18.05 3.80
C TRP A 6 -3.35 -18.74 4.98
N LYS A 7 -3.29 -20.07 5.00
CA LYS A 7 -2.57 -20.82 6.03
C LYS A 7 -1.07 -20.54 6.01
N ALA A 8 -0.44 -20.38 4.83
CA ALA A 8 0.96 -20.01 4.73
C ALA A 8 1.24 -18.61 5.28
N PHE A 9 0.38 -17.64 4.95
CA PHE A 9 0.42 -16.27 5.49
C PHE A 9 0.21 -16.26 7.02
N ALA A 10 -0.87 -16.88 7.49
CA ALA A 10 -1.19 -16.98 8.92
C ALA A 10 -0.05 -17.67 9.68
N LYS A 11 0.49 -18.79 9.17
CA LYS A 11 1.63 -19.49 9.76
C LYS A 11 2.91 -18.64 9.79
N ALA A 12 3.16 -17.83 8.77
CA ALA A 12 4.30 -16.92 8.75
C ALA A 12 4.16 -15.81 9.80
N CYS A 13 2.97 -15.20 9.91
CA CYS A 13 2.67 -14.20 10.92
C CYS A 13 2.69 -14.78 12.34
N LEU A 14 2.05 -15.94 12.58
CA LEU A 14 1.97 -16.61 13.88
C LEU A 14 3.35 -17.02 14.43
N LYS A 15 4.28 -17.46 13.56
CA LYS A 15 5.68 -17.73 13.96
C LYS A 15 6.39 -16.52 14.58
N GLN A 16 5.94 -15.30 14.28
CA GLN A 16 6.50 -14.06 14.81
C GLN A 16 5.58 -13.33 15.79
N GLN A 17 4.53 -13.99 16.29
CA GLN A 17 3.57 -13.40 17.23
C GLN A 17 3.55 -14.09 18.60
N GLY A 18 4.25 -15.22 18.79
CA GLY A 18 4.24 -15.95 20.07
C GLY A 18 2.88 -16.56 20.44
N VAL A 19 1.89 -16.52 19.53
CA VAL A 19 0.55 -17.07 19.71
C VAL A 19 0.49 -18.47 19.12
N ALA A 20 0.17 -19.43 19.97
CA ALA A 20 0.07 -20.84 19.65
C ALA A 20 -1.38 -21.23 19.37
N SER A 21 -1.87 -21.04 18.14
CA SER A 21 -2.77 -21.98 17.46
C SER A 21 -3.13 -21.45 16.06
N GLU A 22 -3.32 -22.35 15.09
CA GLU A 22 -3.86 -22.03 13.76
C GLU A 22 -5.35 -21.63 13.82
N ASP A 23 -5.99 -21.75 14.99
CA ASP A 23 -7.44 -21.62 15.22
C ASP A 23 -7.89 -20.21 15.67
N GLU A 24 -6.99 -19.28 15.97
CA GLU A 24 -7.33 -17.90 16.40
C GLU A 24 -7.46 -16.88 15.26
N VAL A 25 -7.20 -17.28 14.01
CA VAL A 25 -7.46 -16.42 12.84
C VAL A 25 -8.87 -16.71 12.31
N ASP A 26 -9.87 -16.19 13.00
CA ASP A 26 -11.29 -16.32 12.62
C ASP A 26 -11.58 -15.53 11.32
N ASP A 27 -12.18 -16.21 10.33
CA ASP A 27 -12.67 -15.64 9.07
C ASP A 27 -13.73 -14.53 9.27
N ASN A 28 -14.29 -14.39 10.48
CA ASN A 28 -15.29 -13.38 10.86
C ASN A 28 -14.78 -12.28 11.82
N PHE A 29 -13.47 -12.19 12.06
CA PHE A 29 -12.92 -11.24 13.05
C PHE A 29 -12.77 -9.81 12.47
N PHE A 30 -13.90 -9.08 12.50
CA PHE A 30 -14.10 -7.63 12.28
C PHE A 30 -13.72 -7.03 10.91
N PRO A 31 -14.69 -6.53 10.11
CA PRO A 31 -14.40 -5.57 9.06
C PRO A 31 -14.04 -4.22 9.69
N LYS A 32 -12.75 -3.97 9.92
CA LYS A 32 -12.26 -2.63 10.23
C LYS A 32 -12.61 -1.71 9.08
N ASN A 33 -13.61 -0.86 9.30
CA ASN A 33 -13.96 0.21 8.39
C ASN A 33 -12.76 1.20 8.30
N LEU A 34 -11.99 1.11 7.21
CA LEU A 34 -10.80 1.94 7.01
C LEU A 34 -11.11 3.43 6.83
N THR A 35 -12.38 3.81 6.61
CA THR A 35 -12.78 5.23 6.62
C THR A 35 -12.78 5.83 8.04
N ALA A 36 -12.85 5.00 9.08
CA ALA A 36 -12.82 5.44 10.46
C ALA A 36 -11.39 5.69 10.95
N ALA A 37 -11.26 6.30 12.14
CA ALA A 37 -9.98 6.38 12.81
C ALA A 37 -9.46 4.97 13.16
N PRO A 38 -8.13 4.75 13.13
CA PRO A 38 -7.05 5.71 12.87
C PRO A 38 -6.73 5.95 11.39
N PHE A 39 -7.28 5.15 10.47
CA PHE A 39 -6.85 5.09 9.07
C PHE A 39 -7.33 6.27 8.22
N ARG A 40 -8.63 6.60 8.34
CA ARG A 40 -9.29 7.70 7.60
C ARG A 40 -9.05 7.64 6.09
N MET A 41 -9.12 6.44 5.53
CA MET A 41 -8.93 6.19 4.09
C MET A 41 -10.16 6.56 3.27
N THR A 42 -9.99 6.66 1.95
CA THR A 42 -11.09 6.91 1.01
C THR A 42 -12.00 5.70 0.80
N SER A 43 -11.53 4.49 1.08
CA SER A 43 -12.29 3.24 1.06
C SER A 43 -12.49 2.69 2.47
N ASN A 44 -13.51 1.83 2.66
CA ASN A 44 -13.77 1.14 3.92
C ASN A 44 -13.00 -0.18 4.07
N GLY A 45 -12.27 -0.65 3.06
CA GLY A 45 -11.50 -1.89 3.12
C GLY A 45 -10.74 -2.22 1.83
N PHE A 46 -10.04 -3.36 1.84
CA PHE A 46 -9.36 -3.95 0.69
C PHE A 46 -9.98 -5.31 0.38
N GLY A 47 -10.60 -5.45 -0.78
CA GLY A 47 -11.38 -6.63 -1.13
C GLY A 47 -10.58 -7.60 -1.97
N ARG A 48 -11.31 -8.47 -2.66
CA ARG A 48 -10.73 -9.55 -3.45
C ARG A 48 -10.15 -9.03 -4.76
N ASN A 49 -9.32 -9.86 -5.39
CA ASN A 49 -8.69 -9.61 -6.70
C ASN A 49 -7.76 -8.39 -6.71
N LEU A 50 -6.91 -8.28 -5.68
CA LEU A 50 -5.88 -7.26 -5.61
C LEU A 50 -4.89 -7.43 -6.77
N VAL A 51 -4.61 -6.32 -7.46
CA VAL A 51 -3.55 -6.21 -8.45
C VAL A 51 -2.44 -5.36 -7.84
N ILE A 52 -1.20 -5.82 -7.93
CA ILE A 52 -0.03 -5.02 -7.59
C ILE A 52 0.45 -4.34 -8.88
N ALA A 53 0.45 -3.01 -8.88
CA ALA A 53 0.98 -2.19 -9.96
C ALA A 53 2.34 -1.62 -9.54
N GLU A 54 3.39 -2.17 -10.12
CA GLU A 54 4.75 -1.65 -10.04
C GLU A 54 4.97 -0.66 -11.20
N VAL A 55 5.12 0.63 -10.89
CA VAL A 55 5.22 1.67 -11.90
C VAL A 55 6.52 2.44 -11.75
N GLY A 56 7.29 2.53 -12.84
CA GLY A 56 8.58 3.20 -12.83
C GLY A 56 9.63 2.41 -12.03
N GLY A 57 10.43 3.11 -11.25
CA GLY A 57 11.40 2.48 -10.34
C GLY A 57 12.60 3.37 -10.05
N MET A 58 13.54 2.84 -9.27
CA MET A 58 14.76 3.55 -8.85
C MET A 58 15.59 4.11 -10.00
N GLY A 59 15.56 3.47 -11.18
CA GLY A 59 16.23 3.96 -12.38
C GLY A 59 15.72 5.32 -12.87
N ASN A 60 14.51 5.75 -12.49
CA ASN A 60 14.02 7.10 -12.78
C ASN A 60 14.57 8.16 -11.81
N LEU A 61 15.11 7.74 -10.66
CA LEU A 61 15.62 8.62 -9.60
C LEU A 61 17.15 8.69 -9.59
N TYR A 62 17.82 7.58 -9.88
CA TYR A 62 19.27 7.42 -9.76
C TYR A 62 19.82 6.53 -10.89
N PRO A 63 21.01 6.83 -11.46
CA PRO A 63 21.92 7.93 -11.10
C PRO A 63 21.48 9.30 -11.60
N GLU A 64 20.67 9.35 -12.65
CA GLU A 64 20.14 10.58 -13.22
C GLU A 64 18.66 10.74 -12.88
N LEU A 65 18.26 11.97 -12.55
CA LEU A 65 16.89 12.27 -12.15
C LEU A 65 16.01 12.57 -13.37
N HIS A 66 15.11 11.66 -13.67
CA HIS A 66 14.16 11.73 -14.79
C HIS A 66 12.85 12.43 -14.40
N LYS A 67 12.89 13.76 -14.23
CA LYS A 67 11.74 14.58 -13.79
C LYS A 67 10.53 14.53 -14.74
N GLU A 68 10.74 14.13 -15.99
CA GLU A 68 9.70 13.91 -16.98
C GLU A 68 8.82 12.69 -16.69
N LYS A 69 9.28 11.76 -15.84
CA LYS A 69 8.53 10.55 -15.48
C LYS A 69 7.43 10.89 -14.48
N GLN A 70 6.27 11.19 -15.04
CA GLN A 70 5.04 11.51 -14.33
C GLN A 70 3.99 10.46 -14.68
N TYR A 71 3.21 10.07 -13.69
CA TYR A 71 2.21 9.02 -13.81
C TYR A 71 0.89 9.47 -13.20
N ASP A 72 -0.20 8.79 -13.59
CA ASP A 72 -1.54 9.01 -13.06
C ASP A 72 -2.13 7.69 -12.56
N ILE A 73 -2.62 7.68 -11.33
CA ILE A 73 -3.31 6.54 -10.73
C ILE A 73 -4.49 6.07 -11.57
N GLN A 74 -5.24 6.98 -12.19
CA GLN A 74 -6.37 6.66 -13.05
C GLN A 74 -5.93 5.89 -14.31
N GLU A 75 -4.90 6.37 -15.00
CA GLU A 75 -4.35 5.69 -16.19
C GLU A 75 -3.80 4.29 -15.84
N ILE A 76 -3.23 4.13 -14.64
CA ILE A 76 -2.75 2.83 -14.16
C ILE A 76 -3.92 1.89 -13.89
N CYS A 77 -4.97 2.38 -13.24
CA CYS A 77 -6.19 1.59 -12.99
C CYS A 77 -6.84 1.12 -14.30
N GLU A 78 -6.89 1.98 -15.31
CA GLU A 78 -7.34 1.61 -16.66
C GLU A 78 -6.49 0.49 -17.26
N LYS A 79 -5.16 0.58 -17.16
CA LYS A 79 -4.22 -0.47 -17.62
C LYS A 79 -4.34 -1.78 -16.83
N CYS A 80 -4.70 -1.71 -15.56
CA CYS A 80 -4.99 -2.87 -14.72
C CYS A 80 -6.38 -3.47 -15.00
N GLY A 81 -7.18 -2.88 -15.89
CA GLY A 81 -8.56 -3.32 -16.17
C GLY A 81 -9.55 -3.00 -15.06
N ALA A 82 -9.20 -2.10 -14.14
CA ALA A 82 -9.97 -1.78 -12.94
C ALA A 82 -10.19 -0.25 -12.80
N PRO A 83 -10.87 0.41 -13.77
CA PRO A 83 -10.95 1.88 -13.84
C PRO A 83 -11.69 2.54 -12.66
N LYS A 84 -12.47 1.77 -11.88
CA LYS A 84 -13.22 2.24 -10.70
C LYS A 84 -12.64 1.70 -9.39
N ALA A 85 -11.34 1.42 -9.37
CA ALA A 85 -10.68 0.81 -8.22
C ALA A 85 -10.43 1.80 -7.06
N PHE A 86 -10.21 1.19 -5.89
CA PHE A 86 -9.54 1.77 -4.75
C PHE A 86 -8.05 1.50 -4.87
N VAL A 87 -7.23 2.51 -4.60
CA VAL A 87 -5.78 2.45 -4.74
C VAL A 87 -5.10 2.95 -3.49
N PHE A 88 -4.10 2.21 -3.04
CA PHE A 88 -3.21 2.64 -1.96
C PHE A 88 -1.80 2.13 -2.18
N GLY A 89 -0.82 2.82 -1.60
CA GLY A 89 0.57 2.38 -1.64
C GLY A 89 1.56 3.53 -1.61
N PRO A 90 2.85 3.23 -1.41
CA PRO A 90 3.90 4.23 -1.47
C PRO A 90 4.20 4.67 -2.90
N GLY A 91 4.71 5.89 -3.04
CA GLY A 91 5.30 6.39 -4.28
C GLY A 91 6.06 7.69 -4.06
N ALA A 92 6.62 8.25 -5.12
CA ALA A 92 7.22 9.57 -5.05
C ALA A 92 6.16 10.66 -5.25
N CYS A 93 6.27 11.74 -4.48
CA CYS A 93 5.37 12.90 -4.58
C CYS A 93 5.23 13.40 -6.02
N PRO A 94 4.05 13.91 -6.42
CA PRO A 94 3.91 14.67 -7.66
C PRO A 94 4.73 15.96 -7.54
N SER A 95 5.97 15.90 -8.02
CA SER A 95 6.97 16.96 -7.86
C SER A 95 6.51 18.31 -8.39
N ARG A 96 5.67 18.32 -9.42
CA ARG A 96 5.06 19.52 -10.01
C ARG A 96 3.98 20.17 -9.13
N VAL A 97 3.41 19.42 -8.19
CA VAL A 97 2.34 19.88 -7.28
C VAL A 97 2.91 20.26 -5.91
N VAL A 98 3.87 19.47 -5.40
CA VAL A 98 4.32 19.60 -4.00
C VAL A 98 5.84 19.64 -3.79
N GLY A 99 6.64 19.49 -4.86
CA GLY A 99 8.08 19.32 -4.76
C GLY A 99 8.51 17.90 -4.41
N ALA A 100 9.78 17.72 -4.05
CA ALA A 100 10.33 16.42 -3.71
C ALA A 100 9.84 15.93 -2.34
N GLY A 101 9.46 14.66 -2.26
CA GLY A 101 9.02 14.01 -1.03
C GLY A 101 8.38 12.65 -1.29
N GLU A 102 7.79 12.09 -0.23
CA GLU A 102 7.16 10.77 -0.23
C GLU A 102 5.64 10.87 -0.32
N LEU A 103 5.03 9.99 -1.09
CA LEU A 103 3.58 9.85 -1.28
C LEU A 103 3.08 8.58 -0.60
N VAL A 104 1.99 8.71 0.15
CA VAL A 104 1.10 7.61 0.49
C VAL A 104 -0.16 7.82 -0.32
N ALA A 105 -0.31 7.05 -1.39
CA ALA A 105 -1.49 7.10 -2.26
C ALA A 105 -2.72 6.59 -1.52
N ASP A 106 -3.84 7.28 -1.69
CA ASP A 106 -5.17 6.90 -1.21
C ASP A 106 -6.22 7.50 -2.15
N ALA A 107 -6.73 6.68 -3.05
CA ALA A 107 -7.70 7.09 -4.06
C ALA A 107 -8.85 6.08 -4.17
N ASN A 108 -10.07 6.59 -4.23
CA ASN A 108 -11.29 5.86 -4.54
C ASN A 108 -11.84 6.43 -5.85
N LEU A 109 -11.53 5.76 -6.95
CA LEU A 109 -11.93 6.21 -8.29
C LEU A 109 -13.42 5.96 -8.56
N SER A 110 -14.06 5.05 -7.81
CA SER A 110 -15.51 4.84 -7.91
C SER A 110 -16.33 6.06 -7.42
N GLU A 111 -15.80 6.77 -6.42
CA GLU A 111 -16.39 7.98 -5.84
C GLU A 111 -15.70 9.28 -6.29
N ASN A 112 -14.71 9.19 -7.18
CA ASN A 112 -13.85 10.32 -7.57
C ASN A 112 -13.22 11.05 -6.37
N LYS A 113 -12.81 10.31 -5.35
CA LYS A 113 -12.28 10.84 -4.09
C LYS A 113 -10.81 10.49 -3.95
N VAL A 114 -9.95 11.50 -3.74
CA VAL A 114 -8.52 11.30 -3.48
C VAL A 114 -8.14 12.01 -2.18
N SER A 115 -7.47 11.27 -1.29
CA SER A 115 -6.98 11.77 0.00
C SER A 115 -5.54 11.35 0.28
N SER A 116 -4.74 11.24 -0.78
CA SER A 116 -3.32 10.89 -0.70
C SER A 116 -2.58 11.84 0.23
N LYS A 117 -1.65 11.30 1.02
CA LYS A 117 -0.81 12.07 1.94
C LYS A 117 0.57 12.24 1.34
N VAL A 118 1.10 13.44 1.42
CA VAL A 118 2.48 13.73 1.00
C VAL A 118 3.28 14.24 2.17
N THR A 119 4.51 13.77 2.28
CA THR A 119 5.46 14.19 3.31
C THR A 119 6.69 14.78 2.65
N THR A 120 6.98 16.04 2.98
CA THR A 120 8.11 16.80 2.42
C THR A 120 8.97 17.34 3.56
N LEU A 121 10.28 17.47 3.33
CA LEU A 121 11.17 18.14 4.26
C LEU A 121 10.84 19.63 4.36
N VAL A 122 10.96 20.19 5.56
CA VAL A 122 10.88 21.64 5.77
C VAL A 122 12.19 22.25 5.30
N LYS A 123 12.12 23.30 4.46
CA LYS A 123 13.30 24.06 4.04
C LYS A 123 14.13 24.44 5.27
N ASP A 124 15.44 24.26 5.14
CA ASP A 124 16.44 24.60 6.17
C ASP A 124 16.37 23.78 7.46
N HIS A 125 15.56 22.71 7.51
CA HIS A 125 15.46 21.79 8.64
C HIS A 125 15.40 20.32 8.20
N PHE A 126 16.56 19.67 8.13
CA PHE A 126 16.70 18.28 7.70
C PHE A 126 15.98 17.24 8.60
N LEU A 127 15.67 17.59 9.85
CA LEU A 127 14.96 16.71 10.80
C LEU A 127 13.47 17.01 10.91
N LYS A 128 12.95 18.02 10.21
CA LYS A 128 11.53 18.39 10.26
C LYS A 128 10.86 18.07 8.94
N TYR A 129 9.73 17.38 9.02
CA TYR A 129 8.87 17.10 7.89
C TYR A 129 7.49 17.74 8.08
N LYS A 130 6.81 17.99 6.97
CA LYS A 130 5.40 18.40 6.94
C LYS A 130 4.63 17.37 6.15
N THR A 131 3.51 16.93 6.71
CA THR A 131 2.56 16.07 6.00
C THR A 131 1.32 16.88 5.66
N LYS A 132 0.82 16.75 4.44
CA LYS A 132 -0.46 17.32 4.01
C LYS A 132 -1.23 16.32 3.17
N ILE A 133 -2.54 16.47 3.15
CA ILE A 133 -3.42 15.73 2.25
C ILE A 133 -3.47 16.48 0.92
N ILE A 134 -3.43 15.75 -0.19
CA ILE A 134 -3.60 16.27 -1.54
C ILE A 134 -4.74 15.55 -2.25
N ASN A 135 -5.44 16.30 -3.10
CA ASN A 135 -6.45 15.78 -4.00
C ASN A 135 -5.87 15.72 -5.42
N SER A 136 -5.01 14.73 -5.67
CA SER A 136 -4.33 14.55 -6.97
C SER A 136 -4.04 13.07 -7.19
N THR A 137 -4.40 12.56 -8.36
CA THR A 137 -4.05 11.19 -8.82
C THR A 137 -2.63 11.08 -9.35
N LYS A 138 -1.93 12.21 -9.51
CA LYS A 138 -0.58 12.26 -10.08
C LYS A 138 0.49 11.84 -9.06
N PHE A 139 1.53 11.17 -9.55
CA PHE A 139 2.77 10.90 -8.82
C PHE A 139 3.98 10.92 -9.78
N SER A 140 5.19 11.03 -9.24
CA SER A 140 6.42 11.11 -10.03
C SER A 140 7.30 9.88 -9.80
N LEU A 141 8.19 9.59 -10.75
CA LEU A 141 9.32 8.64 -10.67
C LEU A 141 8.94 7.16 -10.48
N MET A 142 8.25 6.82 -9.40
CA MET A 142 7.88 5.45 -9.07
C MET A 142 6.67 5.36 -8.13
N GLY A 143 6.00 4.21 -8.16
CA GLY A 143 4.94 3.86 -7.22
C GLY A 143 4.73 2.35 -7.17
N ASN A 144 4.52 1.84 -5.96
CA ASN A 144 4.20 0.44 -5.69
C ASN A 144 2.77 0.41 -5.17
N LEU A 145 1.81 0.30 -6.08
CA LEU A 145 0.40 0.51 -5.78
C LEU A 145 -0.34 -0.81 -5.68
N VAL A 146 -1.24 -0.91 -4.73
CA VAL A 146 -2.26 -1.96 -4.69
C VAL A 146 -3.54 -1.38 -5.26
N VAL A 147 -4.12 -2.10 -6.22
CA VAL A 147 -5.36 -1.77 -6.92
C VAL A 147 -6.41 -2.82 -6.54
N SER A 148 -7.57 -2.37 -6.06
CA SER A 148 -8.66 -3.25 -5.59
C SER A 148 -10.02 -2.74 -6.07
N GLU A 149 -10.87 -3.60 -6.62
CA GLU A 149 -12.23 -3.21 -7.04
C GLU A 149 -13.29 -3.39 -5.96
N GLN A 150 -13.01 -4.22 -4.96
CA GLN A 150 -13.93 -4.53 -3.87
C GLN A 150 -13.28 -4.09 -2.56
N PRO A 151 -14.03 -3.72 -1.52
CA PRO A 151 -13.49 -3.60 -0.17
C PRO A 151 -13.58 -4.92 0.62
N GLY A 152 -12.77 -5.08 1.67
CA GLY A 152 -12.71 -6.28 2.50
C GLY A 152 -11.78 -6.15 3.73
N PRO A 153 -11.87 -7.08 4.70
CA PRO A 153 -11.12 -7.06 5.96
C PRO A 153 -9.67 -7.56 5.83
N SER A 154 -8.76 -7.03 6.64
CA SER A 154 -7.40 -7.56 6.82
C SER A 154 -6.80 -7.13 8.17
N GLU A 155 -6.25 -8.05 8.96
CA GLU A 155 -5.55 -7.75 10.23
C GLU A 155 -4.28 -8.59 10.44
N CYS A 156 -3.35 -8.03 11.21
CA CYS A 156 -2.18 -8.71 11.78
C CYS A 156 -1.80 -7.94 13.07
N SER A 157 -1.65 -8.62 14.20
CA SER A 157 -1.39 -8.00 15.52
C SER A 157 -0.01 -8.34 16.07
N GLU A 158 0.70 -7.32 16.56
CA GLU A 158 1.94 -7.41 17.35
C GLU A 158 3.15 -8.12 16.70
N ARG A 159 4.37 -7.67 17.04
CA ARG A 159 5.62 -8.21 16.50
C ARG A 159 6.46 -8.76 17.65
N THR A 160 6.73 -10.05 17.65
CA THR A 160 7.63 -10.71 18.59
C THR A 160 8.94 -11.18 17.94
N GLY A 161 9.09 -11.05 16.61
CA GLY A 161 10.29 -11.39 15.85
C GLY A 161 11.16 -10.20 15.42
N GLU A 162 12.35 -10.48 14.89
CA GLU A 162 13.32 -9.46 14.44
C GLU A 162 13.01 -8.90 13.03
N ASP A 163 12.34 -9.68 12.17
CA ASP A 163 11.97 -9.22 10.83
C ASP A 163 10.90 -8.10 10.90
N SER A 164 10.96 -7.18 9.95
CA SER A 164 9.81 -6.29 9.70
C SER A 164 8.60 -7.11 9.22
N LEU A 165 7.39 -6.65 9.49
CA LEU A 165 6.17 -7.33 9.03
C LEU A 165 6.17 -7.60 7.51
N PRO A 166 6.52 -6.65 6.62
CA PRO A 166 6.62 -6.94 5.19
C PRO A 166 7.73 -7.94 4.83
N GLY A 167 8.80 -7.99 5.61
CA GLY A 167 9.89 -8.96 5.44
C GLY A 167 9.43 -10.37 5.81
N CYS A 168 8.77 -10.49 6.96
CA CYS A 168 8.17 -11.74 7.44
C CYS A 168 7.20 -12.33 6.41
N ILE A 169 6.27 -11.52 5.90
CA ILE A 169 5.27 -11.96 4.91
C ILE A 169 5.97 -12.45 3.64
N ARG A 170 6.92 -11.67 3.10
CA ARG A 170 7.66 -12.05 1.89
C ARG A 170 8.46 -13.33 2.07
N LYS A 171 9.15 -13.46 3.19
CA LYS A 171 9.92 -14.66 3.53
C LYS A 171 9.02 -15.88 3.65
N GLY A 172 7.93 -15.79 4.40
CA GLY A 172 6.98 -16.89 4.56
C GLY A 172 6.32 -17.33 3.26
N MET A 173 5.95 -16.36 2.40
CA MET A 173 5.45 -16.68 1.05
C MET A 173 6.53 -17.33 0.19
N GLY A 174 7.78 -16.85 0.25
CA GLY A 174 8.91 -17.45 -0.46
C GLY A 174 9.22 -18.87 0.01
N GLU A 175 9.19 -19.14 1.31
CA GLU A 175 9.38 -20.48 1.87
C GLU A 175 8.29 -21.48 1.42
N HIS A 176 7.06 -21.01 1.23
CA HIS A 176 5.93 -21.88 0.87
C HIS A 176 5.72 -22.04 -0.63
N TYR A 177 5.99 -20.99 -1.41
CA TYR A 177 5.69 -20.92 -2.85
C TYR A 177 6.92 -20.75 -3.74
N GLY A 178 8.10 -20.45 -3.19
CA GLY A 178 9.34 -20.40 -3.95
C GLY A 178 9.68 -21.78 -4.49
N GLN A 179 9.92 -21.86 -5.81
CA GLN A 179 10.57 -23.01 -6.43
C GLN A 179 12.08 -22.95 -6.21
#